data_AF-A0A1H8F3F1-F1
#
_entry.id   AF-A0A1H8F3F1-F1
#
_cell.length_a   1.000
_cell.length_b   1.000
_cell.length_c   1.000
_cell.angle_alpha   90.00
_cell.angle_beta   90.00
_cell.angle_gamma   90.00
#
_symmetry.space_group_name_H-M   'P 1'
#
loop_
_entity.id
_entity.type
_entity.pdbx_description
1 polymer ?
#
loop_
_entity_poly.entity_id
_entity_poly.type
_entity_poly.pdbx_seq_one_letter_code
_entity_poly.pdbx_strand_id
1 'polypeptide(L)'
;METAGIIALLFFLIFATLATVATVRTVRAVKRHVSRGTAQARRVVEDSRIKARRFTPGTPGELARLRLGLRTSLDSTYRALEAGRAGDASLSEAAQLLGRLDAHARELDSEMRLLDGEPDRARVAARLPELTERTRRITHSADSLRWAAQDRARHLADDDLAALRRDIAVEAGALRHWEPPQDAPASDDPPRPDALGGPDAKGTRWGRRPGLASPGD
;
A
#
# COMPACT_ATOMS: atom_id res chain seq x y z
N MET A 1 15.13 -50.47 6.63
CA MET A 1 13.89 -50.11 7.35
C MET A 1 14.10 -48.90 8.25
N GLU A 2 15.25 -48.75 8.93
CA GLU A 2 15.52 -47.62 9.84
C GLU A 2 15.60 -46.25 9.13
N THR A 3 16.25 -46.15 7.97
CA THR A 3 16.39 -44.88 7.23
C THR A 3 15.06 -44.31 6.73
N ALA A 4 14.15 -45.18 6.26
CA ALA A 4 12.81 -44.77 5.85
C ALA A 4 11.99 -44.21 7.03
N GLY A 5 12.15 -44.82 8.22
CA GLY A 5 11.52 -44.34 9.45
C GLY A 5 12.04 -42.96 9.89
N ILE A 6 13.35 -42.74 9.77
CA ILE A 6 13.98 -41.45 10.12
C ILE A 6 13.53 -40.33 9.18
N ILE A 7 13.47 -40.60 7.87
CA ILE A 7 13.02 -39.61 6.87
C ILE A 7 11.54 -39.26 7.09
N ALA A 8 10.68 -40.26 7.34
CA ALA A 8 9.27 -40.03 7.64
C ALA A 8 9.09 -39.20 8.93
N LEU A 9 9.89 -39.47 9.97
CA LEU A 9 9.88 -38.71 11.22
C LEU A 9 10.34 -37.25 11.01
N LEU A 10 11.37 -37.03 10.19
CA LEU A 10 11.88 -35.68 9.90
C LEU A 10 10.84 -34.85 9.14
N PHE A 11 10.21 -35.43 8.11
CA PHE A 11 9.11 -34.76 7.40
C PHE A 11 7.93 -34.47 8.33
N PHE A 12 7.56 -35.42 9.19
CA PHE A 12 6.49 -35.21 10.17
C PHE A 12 6.81 -34.03 11.12
N LEU A 13 8.04 -33.92 11.61
CA LEU A 13 8.47 -32.81 12.45
C LEU A 13 8.48 -31.46 11.70
N ILE A 14 8.91 -31.45 10.44
CA ILE A 14 8.88 -30.24 9.60
C ILE A 14 7.43 -29.80 9.35
N PHE A 15 6.53 -30.73 9.01
CA PHE A 15 5.12 -30.42 8.81
C PHE A 15 4.43 -30.01 10.13
N ALA A 16 4.77 -30.65 11.25
CA ALA A 16 4.24 -30.30 12.55
C ALA A 16 4.70 -28.89 13.00
N THR A 17 5.95 -28.51 12.74
CA THR A 17 6.44 -27.16 13.05
C THR A 17 5.82 -26.10 12.13
N LEU A 18 5.67 -26.37 10.82
CA LEU A 18 4.95 -25.49 9.89
C LEU A 18 3.48 -25.34 10.25
N ALA A 19 2.79 -26.43 10.60
CA ALA A 19 1.39 -26.41 11.03
C ALA A 19 1.23 -25.60 12.32
N THR A 20 2.18 -25.69 13.25
CA THR A 20 2.16 -24.91 14.51
C THR A 20 2.39 -23.43 14.25
N VAL A 21 3.35 -23.05 13.40
CA VAL A 21 3.63 -21.64 13.04
C VAL A 21 2.47 -21.00 12.28
N ALA A 22 1.81 -21.75 11.38
CA ALA A 22 0.60 -21.28 10.71
C ALA A 22 -0.57 -21.07 11.69
N THR A 23 -0.75 -21.99 12.65
CA THR A 23 -1.85 -21.93 13.63
C THR A 23 -1.63 -20.83 14.68
N VAL A 24 -0.40 -20.55 15.11
CA VAL A 24 -0.12 -19.47 16.07
C VAL A 24 -0.28 -18.09 15.41
N ARG A 25 0.03 -17.95 14.11
CA ARG A 25 -0.19 -16.70 13.36
C ARG A 25 -1.68 -16.41 13.14
N THR A 26 -2.50 -17.42 12.89
CA THR A 26 -3.96 -17.23 12.75
C THR A 26 -4.64 -16.98 14.09
N VAL A 27 -4.26 -17.68 15.16
CA VAL A 27 -4.84 -17.47 16.50
C VAL A 27 -4.39 -16.15 17.14
N ARG A 28 -3.19 -15.65 16.86
CA ARG A 28 -2.72 -14.34 17.41
C ARG A 28 -3.31 -13.14 16.66
N ALA A 29 -3.72 -13.31 15.40
CA ALA A 29 -4.51 -12.34 14.65
C ALA A 29 -5.98 -12.33 15.11
N VAL A 30 -6.57 -13.50 15.37
CA VAL A 30 -7.97 -13.60 15.84
C VAL A 30 -8.10 -13.18 17.32
N LYS A 31 -7.15 -13.52 18.21
CA LYS A 31 -7.20 -13.14 19.65
C LYS A 31 -7.07 -11.64 19.91
N ARG A 32 -6.47 -10.85 19.00
CA ARG A 32 -6.44 -9.37 19.13
C ARG A 32 -7.64 -8.68 18.48
N HIS A 33 -8.37 -9.36 17.59
CA HIS A 33 -9.57 -8.80 16.99
C HIS A 33 -10.85 -9.08 17.78
N VAL A 34 -10.83 -10.06 18.69
CA VAL A 34 -12.01 -10.49 19.48
C VAL A 34 -12.18 -9.76 20.82
N SER A 35 -11.16 -9.09 21.39
CA SER A 35 -11.38 -8.22 22.56
C SER A 35 -12.20 -6.95 22.24
N ARG A 36 -12.55 -6.72 20.96
CA ARG A 36 -13.46 -5.65 20.51
C ARG A 36 -14.77 -6.19 19.91
N GLY A 37 -14.99 -7.50 19.97
CA GLY A 37 -16.07 -8.21 19.25
C GLY A 37 -17.44 -8.27 19.94
N THR A 38 -17.64 -7.70 21.12
CA THR A 38 -18.97 -7.69 21.79
C THR A 38 -19.74 -6.37 21.59
N ALA A 39 -19.07 -5.29 21.19
CA ALA A 39 -19.73 -4.03 20.83
C ALA A 39 -20.13 -3.95 19.33
N GLN A 40 -19.66 -4.90 18.51
CA GLN A 40 -19.82 -4.86 17.04
C GLN A 40 -21.25 -5.18 16.58
N ALA A 41 -22.01 -5.99 17.33
CA ALA A 41 -23.38 -6.35 16.95
C ALA A 41 -24.39 -5.18 17.12
N ARG A 42 -24.11 -4.23 18.03
CA ARG A 42 -24.91 -2.99 18.16
C ARG A 42 -24.50 -1.89 17.16
N ARG A 43 -23.26 -1.90 16.68
CA ARG A 43 -22.71 -0.87 15.76
C ARG A 43 -23.19 -0.96 14.32
N VAL A 44 -23.57 -2.13 13.82
CA VAL A 44 -24.05 -2.29 12.43
C VAL A 44 -25.42 -1.60 12.21
N VAL A 45 -26.25 -1.56 13.26
CA VAL A 45 -27.56 -0.88 13.22
C VAL A 45 -27.40 0.64 13.44
N GLU A 46 -26.46 1.07 14.29
CA GLU A 46 -26.13 2.50 14.43
C GLU A 46 -25.47 3.07 13.17
N ASP A 47 -24.58 2.33 12.50
CA ASP A 47 -23.93 2.78 11.27
C ASP A 47 -24.93 2.96 10.11
N SER A 48 -25.98 2.14 10.07
CA SER A 48 -27.07 2.30 9.08
C SER A 48 -27.95 3.53 9.38
N ARG A 49 -28.17 3.84 10.66
CA ARG A 49 -28.89 5.07 11.09
C ARG A 49 -28.05 6.33 10.85
N ILE A 50 -26.73 6.27 11.06
CA ILE A 50 -25.80 7.38 10.76
C ILE A 50 -25.71 7.61 9.24
N LYS A 51 -25.66 6.55 8.44
CA LYS A 51 -25.63 6.67 6.97
C LYS A 51 -26.94 7.18 6.40
N ALA A 52 -28.08 6.85 6.99
CA ALA A 52 -29.38 7.43 6.64
C ALA A 52 -29.49 8.91 7.05
N ARG A 53 -29.00 9.28 8.24
CA ARG A 53 -29.04 10.67 8.74
C ARG A 53 -28.10 11.64 8.04
N ARG A 54 -27.04 11.17 7.37
CA ARG A 54 -26.14 12.05 6.59
C ARG A 54 -26.87 12.78 5.45
N PHE A 55 -27.99 12.21 4.98
CA PHE A 55 -28.85 12.78 3.94
C PHE A 55 -29.98 13.63 4.53
N THR A 56 -30.10 13.71 5.86
CA THR A 56 -31.00 14.65 6.52
C THR A 56 -30.49 16.07 6.25
N PRO A 57 -31.32 16.96 5.70
CA PRO A 57 -30.94 18.35 5.50
C PRO A 57 -30.64 19.06 6.85
N GLY A 58 -29.76 20.05 6.80
CA GLY A 58 -29.44 20.92 7.93
C GLY A 58 -28.41 20.36 8.92
N THR A 59 -28.35 21.01 10.09
CA THR A 59 -27.32 20.86 11.12
C THR A 59 -27.07 19.40 11.58
N PRO A 60 -28.08 18.55 11.80
CA PRO A 60 -27.85 17.15 12.21
C PRO A 60 -27.17 16.31 11.12
N GLY A 61 -27.47 16.59 9.84
CA GLY A 61 -26.84 15.89 8.72
C GLY A 61 -25.36 16.26 8.56
N GLU A 62 -25.01 17.52 8.81
CA GLU A 62 -23.62 17.98 8.80
C GLU A 62 -22.78 17.31 9.89
N LEU A 63 -23.27 17.24 11.13
CA LEU A 63 -22.60 16.50 12.20
C LEU A 63 -22.42 15.02 11.82
N ALA A 64 -23.46 14.37 11.29
CA ALA A 64 -23.35 12.97 10.85
C ALA A 64 -22.30 12.77 9.75
N ARG A 65 -22.17 13.73 8.81
CA ARG A 65 -21.15 13.71 7.76
C ARG A 65 -19.74 13.88 8.32
N LEU A 66 -19.52 14.83 9.23
CA LEU A 66 -18.21 15.04 9.88
C LEU A 66 -17.76 13.78 10.63
N ARG A 67 -18.66 13.20 11.44
CA ARG A 67 -18.39 11.96 12.19
C ARG A 67 -18.04 10.79 11.27
N LEU A 68 -18.79 10.60 10.19
CA LEU A 68 -18.50 9.54 9.22
C LEU A 68 -17.17 9.76 8.50
N GLY A 69 -16.87 10.99 8.09
CA GLY A 69 -15.61 11.35 7.44
C GLY A 69 -14.40 11.10 8.33
N LEU A 70 -14.47 11.55 9.59
CA LEU A 70 -13.44 11.33 10.60
C LEU A 70 -13.15 9.83 10.80
N ARG A 71 -14.20 9.03 11.04
CA ARG A 71 -14.06 7.58 11.24
C ARG A 71 -13.52 6.86 10.01
N THR A 72 -13.95 7.25 8.81
CA THR A 72 -13.50 6.65 7.55
C THR A 72 -12.02 6.94 7.29
N SER A 73 -11.58 8.19 7.49
CA SER A 73 -10.18 8.58 7.32
C SER A 73 -9.27 7.79 8.27
N LEU A 74 -9.61 7.71 9.56
CA LEU A 74 -8.82 6.96 10.54
C LEU A 74 -8.79 5.46 10.26
N ASP A 75 -9.94 4.84 9.96
CA ASP A 75 -10.00 3.40 9.64
C ASP A 75 -9.17 3.08 8.39
N SER A 76 -9.23 3.92 7.35
CA SER A 76 -8.41 3.75 6.15
C SER A 76 -6.91 3.89 6.44
N THR A 77 -6.53 4.75 7.38
CA THR A 77 -5.14 4.97 7.79
C THR A 77 -4.63 3.79 8.61
N TYR A 78 -5.43 3.28 9.54
CA TYR A 78 -5.11 2.05 10.28
C TYR A 78 -4.89 0.87 9.33
N ARG A 79 -5.76 0.69 8.33
CA ARG A 79 -5.61 -0.38 7.34
C ARG A 79 -4.32 -0.25 6.53
N ALA A 80 -3.98 0.97 6.10
CA ALA A 80 -2.74 1.22 5.35
C ALA A 80 -1.50 0.89 6.17
N LEU A 81 -1.47 1.29 7.45
CA LEU A 81 -0.34 0.99 8.33
C LEU A 81 -0.25 -0.50 8.70
N GLU A 82 -1.38 -1.18 8.94
CA GLU A 82 -1.35 -2.62 9.26
C GLU A 82 -0.92 -3.46 8.06
N ALA A 83 -1.30 -3.07 6.83
CA ALA A 83 -0.84 -3.74 5.62
C ALA A 83 0.69 -3.70 5.46
N GLY A 84 1.33 -2.58 5.82
CA GLY A 84 2.79 -2.45 5.77
C GLY A 84 3.53 -3.06 6.96
N ARG A 85 2.86 -3.29 8.09
CA ARG A 85 3.49 -3.69 9.36
C ARG A 85 4.21 -5.05 9.32
N ALA A 86 3.82 -5.93 8.41
CA ALA A 86 4.48 -7.23 8.24
C ALA A 86 5.83 -7.13 7.54
N GLY A 87 6.03 -6.12 6.70
CA GLY A 87 7.24 -5.92 5.88
C GLY A 87 8.19 -4.84 6.41
N ASP A 88 7.74 -3.92 7.28
CA ASP A 88 8.56 -2.79 7.70
C ASP A 88 8.37 -2.39 9.18
N ALA A 89 9.45 -2.48 9.97
CA ALA A 89 9.47 -2.07 11.37
C ALA A 89 9.46 -0.53 11.55
N SER A 90 9.84 0.24 10.54
CA SER A 90 9.88 1.71 10.57
C SER A 90 8.48 2.33 10.67
N LEU A 91 7.43 1.59 10.28
CA LEU A 91 6.03 2.04 10.42
C LEU A 91 5.53 2.05 11.87
N SER A 92 6.31 1.55 12.82
CA SER A 92 5.95 1.54 14.24
C SER A 92 5.78 2.95 14.82
N GLU A 93 6.56 3.93 14.37
CA GLU A 93 6.43 5.32 14.83
C GLU A 93 5.17 5.98 14.25
N ALA A 94 4.89 5.78 12.96
CA ALA A 94 3.66 6.24 12.32
C ALA A 94 2.41 5.65 13.00
N ALA A 95 2.46 4.40 13.43
CA ALA A 95 1.39 3.76 14.19
C ALA A 95 1.19 4.40 15.59
N GLN A 96 2.27 4.79 16.27
CA GLN A 96 2.19 5.51 17.55
C GLN A 96 1.61 6.92 17.37
N LEU A 97 2.00 7.62 16.31
CA LEU A 97 1.43 8.92 15.92
C LEU A 97 -0.08 8.80 15.65
N LEU A 98 -0.49 7.79 14.88
CA LEU A 98 -1.91 7.52 14.64
C LEU A 98 -2.67 7.22 15.94
N GLY A 99 -2.05 6.48 16.88
CA GLY A 99 -2.64 6.23 18.19
C GLY A 99 -2.94 7.50 18.99
N ARG A 100 -2.03 8.49 18.96
CA ARG A 100 -2.26 9.81 19.57
C ARG A 100 -3.34 10.60 18.84
N LEU A 101 -3.32 10.56 17.51
CA LEU A 101 -4.33 11.23 16.68
C LEU A 101 -5.74 10.67 16.91
N ASP A 102 -5.87 9.35 17.02
CA ASP A 102 -7.16 8.67 17.28
C ASP A 102 -7.72 9.02 18.67
N ALA A 103 -6.87 9.28 19.66
CA ALA A 103 -7.34 9.78 20.96
C ALA A 103 -8.05 11.14 20.82
N HIS A 104 -7.45 12.09 20.09
CA HIS A 104 -8.07 13.39 19.80
C HIS A 104 -9.33 13.26 18.93
N ALA A 105 -9.34 12.30 18.00
CA ALA A 105 -10.51 12.05 17.17
C ALA A 105 -11.70 11.50 17.98
N ARG A 106 -11.44 10.62 18.97
CA ARG A 106 -12.49 10.09 19.86
C ARG A 106 -13.07 11.18 20.76
N GLU A 107 -12.21 12.08 21.25
CA GLU A 107 -12.66 13.27 21.99
C GLU A 107 -13.58 14.13 21.12
N LEU A 108 -13.18 14.44 19.88
CA LEU A 108 -14.00 15.22 18.96
C LEU A 108 -15.30 14.51 18.56
N ASP A 109 -15.29 13.19 18.35
CA ASP A 109 -16.54 12.42 18.11
C ASP A 109 -17.48 12.47 19.32
N SER A 110 -16.93 12.42 20.54
CA SER A 110 -17.74 12.55 21.75
C SER A 110 -18.40 13.93 21.86
N GLU A 111 -17.68 15.01 21.53
CA GLU A 111 -18.23 16.37 21.48
C GLU A 111 -19.37 16.46 20.44
N MET A 112 -19.15 15.93 19.22
CA MET A 112 -20.18 15.90 18.19
C MET A 112 -21.40 15.06 18.60
N ARG A 113 -21.22 13.97 19.36
CA ARG A 113 -22.32 13.14 19.89
C ARG A 113 -23.16 13.89 20.91
N LEU A 114 -22.53 14.68 21.78
CA LEU A 114 -23.25 15.51 22.76
C LEU A 114 -24.08 16.58 22.04
N LEU A 115 -23.53 17.21 21.01
CA LEU A 115 -24.22 18.23 20.21
C LEU A 115 -25.35 17.68 19.33
N ASP A 116 -25.28 16.42 18.89
CA ASP A 116 -26.40 15.80 18.14
C ASP A 116 -27.68 15.72 19.01
N GLY A 117 -27.51 15.52 20.32
CA GLY A 117 -28.58 15.49 21.32
C GLY A 117 -29.13 16.85 21.76
N GLU A 118 -28.49 17.96 21.38
CA GLU A 118 -28.89 19.31 21.78
C GLU A 118 -30.22 19.72 21.08
N PRO A 119 -31.25 20.11 21.85
CA PRO A 119 -32.51 20.61 21.28
C PRO A 119 -32.37 21.95 20.55
N ASP A 120 -31.49 22.86 21.02
CA ASP A 120 -31.26 24.15 20.37
C ASP A 120 -30.37 23.99 19.12
N ARG A 121 -31.00 23.93 17.95
CA ARG A 121 -30.30 23.76 16.66
C ARG A 121 -29.50 25.00 16.25
N ALA A 122 -29.85 26.19 16.72
CA ALA A 122 -29.09 27.40 16.43
C ALA A 122 -27.74 27.36 17.16
N ARG A 123 -27.75 26.88 18.40
CA ARG A 123 -26.52 26.64 19.18
C ARG A 123 -25.60 25.63 18.52
N VAL A 124 -26.16 24.53 18.00
CA VAL A 124 -25.37 23.53 17.26
C VAL A 124 -24.79 24.14 15.97
N ALA A 125 -25.58 24.91 15.24
CA ALA A 125 -25.13 25.56 14.01
C ALA A 125 -23.96 26.53 14.24
N ALA A 126 -23.97 27.27 15.36
CA ALA A 126 -22.88 28.18 15.72
C ALA A 126 -21.55 27.45 16.00
N ARG A 127 -21.58 26.19 16.42
CA ARG A 127 -20.37 25.38 16.73
C ARG A 127 -19.84 24.59 15.53
N LEU A 128 -20.63 24.43 14.47
CA LEU A 128 -20.28 23.62 13.30
C LEU A 128 -18.98 24.05 12.59
N PRO A 129 -18.69 25.35 12.37
CA PRO A 129 -17.46 25.76 11.71
C PRO A 129 -16.20 25.31 12.46
N GLU A 130 -16.22 25.42 13.80
CA GLU A 130 -15.12 24.99 14.66
C GLU A 130 -14.90 23.47 14.59
N LEU A 131 -15.99 22.69 14.68
CA LEU A 131 -15.93 21.22 14.56
C LEU A 131 -15.43 20.77 13.19
N THR A 132 -15.85 21.47 12.14
CA THR A 132 -15.41 21.21 10.76
C THR A 132 -13.91 21.41 10.63
N GLU A 133 -13.39 22.52 11.14
CA GLU A 133 -11.95 22.83 11.07
C GLU A 133 -11.12 21.83 11.90
N ARG A 134 -11.55 21.51 13.11
CA ARG A 134 -10.88 20.51 13.95
C ARG A 134 -10.91 19.12 13.29
N THR A 135 -12.03 18.73 12.69
CA THR A 135 -12.15 17.48 11.92
C THR A 135 -11.18 17.47 10.74
N ARG A 136 -11.16 18.55 9.94
CA ARG A 136 -10.30 18.70 8.76
C ARG A 136 -8.82 18.57 9.12
N ARG A 137 -8.39 19.18 10.22
CA ARG A 137 -7.00 19.08 10.71
C ARG A 137 -6.64 17.63 11.04
N ILE A 138 -7.51 16.92 11.76
CA ILE A 138 -7.28 15.51 12.10
C ILE A 138 -7.25 14.63 10.86
N THR A 139 -8.23 14.77 9.96
CA THR A 139 -8.30 13.95 8.73
C THR A 139 -7.12 14.24 7.81
N HIS A 140 -6.66 15.49 7.73
CA HIS A 140 -5.47 15.84 6.96
C HIS A 140 -4.21 15.15 7.51
N SER A 141 -3.98 15.19 8.82
CA SER A 141 -2.87 14.48 9.45
C SER A 141 -2.95 12.96 9.25
N ALA A 142 -4.15 12.38 9.34
CA ALA A 142 -4.37 10.96 9.07
C ALA A 142 -4.07 10.62 7.60
N ASP A 143 -4.53 11.45 6.66
CA ASP A 143 -4.28 11.28 5.23
C ASP A 143 -2.78 11.37 4.90
N SER A 144 -2.02 12.26 5.56
CA SER A 144 -0.56 12.31 5.43
C SER A 144 0.12 11.01 5.88
N LEU A 145 -0.28 10.46 7.03
CA LEU A 145 0.22 9.16 7.50
C LEU A 145 -0.14 8.03 6.54
N ARG A 146 -1.36 8.03 6.01
CA ARG A 146 -1.82 7.03 5.03
C ARG A 146 -1.01 7.10 3.75
N TRP A 147 -0.76 8.30 3.22
CA TRP A 147 0.01 8.50 2.00
C TRP A 147 1.45 8.02 2.19
N ALA A 148 2.10 8.39 3.29
CA ALA A 148 3.45 7.93 3.62
C ALA A 148 3.54 6.40 3.74
N ALA A 149 2.55 5.76 4.37
CA ALA A 149 2.50 4.31 4.50
C ALA A 149 2.35 3.60 3.13
N GLN A 150 1.47 4.12 2.28
CA GLN A 150 1.25 3.58 0.93
C GLN A 150 2.47 3.79 0.03
N ASP A 151 3.10 4.95 0.12
CA ASP A 151 4.32 5.28 -0.63
C ASP A 151 5.45 4.31 -0.26
N ARG A 152 5.64 4.08 1.05
CA ARG A 152 6.61 3.09 1.54
C ARG A 152 6.33 1.67 1.03
N ALA A 153 5.07 1.26 1.04
CA ALA A 153 4.67 -0.06 0.53
C ALA A 153 4.93 -0.20 -0.98
N ARG A 154 4.74 0.86 -1.76
CA ARG A 154 5.09 0.87 -3.20
C ARG A 154 6.59 0.71 -3.40
N HIS A 155 7.40 1.49 -2.68
CA HIS A 155 8.86 1.39 -2.78
C HIS A 155 9.39 0.00 -2.42
N LEU A 156 8.87 -0.62 -1.36
CA LEU A 156 9.24 -2.00 -1.01
C LEU A 156 8.88 -2.99 -2.12
N ALA A 157 7.69 -2.88 -2.70
CA ALA A 157 7.28 -3.74 -3.81
C ALA A 157 8.14 -3.54 -5.07
N ASP A 158 8.54 -2.30 -5.36
CA ASP A 158 9.42 -1.96 -6.48
C ASP A 158 10.84 -2.51 -6.26
N ASP A 159 11.37 -2.40 -5.04
CA ASP A 159 12.67 -2.95 -4.66
C ASP A 159 12.68 -4.48 -4.75
N ASP A 160 11.63 -5.14 -4.25
CA ASP A 160 11.44 -6.59 -4.33
C ASP A 160 11.35 -7.04 -5.80
N LEU A 161 10.59 -6.33 -6.64
CA LEU A 161 10.49 -6.63 -8.08
C LEU A 161 11.83 -6.42 -8.79
N ALA A 162 12.59 -5.39 -8.42
CA ALA A 162 13.91 -5.14 -8.97
C ALA A 162 14.91 -6.24 -8.57
N ALA A 163 14.84 -6.76 -7.34
CA ALA A 163 15.62 -7.91 -6.89
C ALA A 163 15.25 -9.16 -7.69
N LEU A 164 13.96 -9.47 -7.78
CA LEU A 164 13.46 -10.61 -8.56
C LEU A 164 13.91 -10.53 -10.04
N ARG A 165 13.89 -9.33 -10.64
CA ARG A 165 14.36 -9.15 -12.02
C ARG A 165 15.85 -9.43 -12.17
N ARG A 166 16.69 -9.10 -11.18
CA ARG A 166 18.12 -9.45 -11.18
C ARG A 166 18.31 -10.96 -11.09
N ASP A 167 17.60 -11.61 -10.19
CA ASP A 167 17.68 -13.07 -10.00
C ASP A 167 17.26 -13.79 -11.29
N ILE A 168 16.15 -13.39 -11.90
CA ILE A 168 15.69 -13.92 -13.20
C ILE A 168 16.75 -13.70 -14.28
N ALA A 169 17.43 -12.55 -14.33
CA ALA A 169 18.46 -12.30 -15.33
C ALA A 169 19.68 -13.22 -15.16
N VAL A 170 20.09 -13.49 -13.91
CA VAL A 170 21.17 -14.44 -13.60
C VAL A 170 20.77 -15.85 -14.03
N GLU A 171 19.58 -16.31 -13.64
CA GLU A 171 19.07 -17.64 -13.99
C GLU A 171 18.90 -17.81 -15.51
N ALA A 172 18.34 -16.83 -16.19
CA ALA A 172 18.21 -16.85 -17.65
C ALA A 172 19.57 -16.79 -18.37
N GLY A 173 20.59 -16.19 -17.75
CA GLY A 173 21.97 -16.22 -18.25
C GLY A 173 22.57 -17.63 -18.12
N ALA A 174 22.40 -18.27 -16.97
CA ALA A 174 22.81 -19.66 -16.76
C ALA A 174 22.12 -20.61 -17.74
N LEU A 175 20.82 -20.42 -17.98
CA LEU A 175 20.03 -21.15 -18.98
C LEU A 175 20.42 -20.86 -20.44
N ARG A 176 21.29 -19.89 -20.74
CA ARG A 176 21.84 -19.70 -22.10
C ARG A 176 23.26 -20.24 -22.23
N HIS A 177 24.00 -20.28 -21.12
CA HIS A 177 25.38 -20.76 -21.12
C HIS A 177 25.50 -22.28 -21.30
N TRP A 178 24.41 -23.05 -21.08
CA TRP A 178 24.38 -24.48 -21.41
C TRP A 178 24.08 -24.77 -22.89
N GLU A 179 23.65 -23.78 -23.67
CA GLU A 179 23.52 -23.94 -25.12
C GLU A 179 24.95 -24.06 -25.67
N PRO A 180 25.33 -25.19 -26.30
CA PRO A 180 26.67 -25.35 -26.85
C PRO A 180 26.97 -24.15 -27.76
N PRO A 181 28.22 -23.67 -27.84
CA PRO A 181 28.57 -22.71 -28.87
C PRO A 181 28.08 -23.30 -30.19
N GLN A 182 27.05 -22.70 -30.81
CA GLN A 182 26.84 -22.93 -32.22
C GLN A 182 28.11 -22.37 -32.83
N ASP A 183 28.97 -23.27 -33.32
CA ASP A 183 30.11 -22.94 -34.13
C ASP A 183 29.65 -21.89 -35.13
N ALA A 184 29.98 -20.63 -34.85
CA ALA A 184 29.91 -19.60 -35.87
C ALA A 184 30.78 -20.17 -36.99
N PRO A 185 30.27 -20.33 -38.22
CA PRO A 185 31.14 -20.74 -39.31
C PRO A 185 32.28 -19.75 -39.31
N ALA A 186 33.50 -20.25 -39.09
CA ALA A 186 34.70 -19.49 -39.25
C ALA A 186 34.60 -18.89 -40.65
N SER A 187 34.34 -17.59 -40.71
CA SER A 187 34.60 -16.80 -41.90
C SER A 187 36.14 -16.67 -41.96
N ASP A 188 36.78 -17.78 -42.33
CA ASP A 188 38.09 -17.79 -42.96
C ASP A 188 37.90 -17.18 -44.34
N ASP A 189 37.79 -15.85 -44.38
CA ASP A 189 37.99 -15.10 -45.60
C ASP A 189 39.49 -14.70 -45.61
N PRO A 190 40.32 -15.29 -46.48
CA PRO A 190 41.74 -14.92 -46.55
C PRO A 190 41.88 -13.47 -47.00
N PRO A 191 42.92 -12.74 -46.57
CA PRO A 191 43.12 -11.35 -46.96
C PRO A 191 43.41 -11.30 -48.47
N ARG A 192 42.46 -10.75 -49.22
CA ARG A 192 42.62 -10.50 -50.67
C ARG A 192 43.53 -9.27 -50.84
N PRO A 193 44.67 -9.39 -51.54
CA PRO A 193 45.55 -8.26 -51.76
C PRO A 193 44.96 -7.31 -52.82
N ASP A 194 44.90 -6.04 -52.43
CA ASP A 194 44.93 -4.79 -53.18
C ASP A 194 44.20 -4.68 -54.53
N ALA A 195 43.20 -3.81 -54.56
CA ALA A 195 42.94 -2.96 -55.72
C ALA A 195 42.73 -1.51 -55.28
N LEU A 196 43.74 -0.69 -55.55
CA LEU A 196 43.75 0.77 -55.49
C LEU A 196 42.52 1.37 -56.21
N GLY A 197 41.84 2.35 -55.59
CA GLY A 197 40.76 3.06 -56.29
C GLY A 197 39.94 4.12 -55.54
N GLY A 198 40.58 5.17 -55.00
CA GLY A 198 40.04 6.54 -54.99
C GLY A 198 38.89 6.95 -54.03
N PRO A 199 38.81 8.23 -53.64
CA PRO A 199 37.98 8.71 -52.53
C PRO A 199 36.59 9.17 -53.01
N ASP A 200 35.56 9.06 -52.16
CA ASP A 200 34.43 10.00 -52.13
C ASP A 200 33.58 9.83 -50.86
N ALA A 201 33.89 10.66 -49.87
CA ALA A 201 33.05 10.86 -48.69
C ALA A 201 31.98 11.92 -49.01
N LYS A 202 30.77 11.49 -49.39
CA LYS A 202 29.56 12.32 -49.28
C LYS A 202 28.30 11.51 -48.97
N GLY A 203 27.79 11.76 -47.76
CA GLY A 203 26.37 12.03 -47.54
C GLY A 203 25.46 10.83 -47.31
N THR A 204 25.02 10.65 -46.06
CA THR A 204 23.58 10.76 -45.78
C THR A 204 23.30 11.01 -44.30
N ARG A 205 22.75 12.20 -44.09
CA ARG A 205 22.17 12.75 -42.87
C ARG A 205 20.71 12.31 -42.81
N TRP A 206 20.37 11.41 -41.89
CA TRP A 206 19.00 11.06 -41.50
C TRP A 206 19.01 10.86 -39.96
N GLY A 207 18.13 11.44 -39.14
CA GLY A 207 16.98 12.28 -39.41
C GLY A 207 16.71 13.18 -38.19
N ARG A 208 16.49 14.45 -38.47
CA ARG A 208 15.98 15.47 -37.55
C ARG A 208 14.46 15.35 -37.57
N ARG A 209 13.82 15.04 -36.44
CA ARG A 209 12.36 15.21 -36.27
C ARG A 209 12.06 16.63 -35.77
N PRO A 210 11.13 17.37 -36.41
CA PRO A 210 10.80 18.73 -36.03
C PRO A 210 9.69 18.79 -34.96
N GLY A 211 9.91 19.74 -34.04
CA GLY A 211 8.99 20.63 -33.33
C GLY A 211 7.53 20.24 -33.03
N LEU A 212 7.15 20.47 -31.77
CA LEU A 212 5.89 21.14 -31.44
C LEU A 212 6.16 22.20 -30.38
N ALA A 213 6.10 23.46 -30.81
CA ALA A 213 5.92 24.62 -29.96
C ALA A 213 4.45 25.04 -30.05
N SER A 214 3.85 25.39 -28.91
CA SER A 214 2.86 26.47 -28.82
C SER A 214 2.71 26.91 -27.36
N PRO A 215 2.94 28.19 -27.08
CA PRO A 215 2.33 28.91 -25.97
C PRO A 215 1.21 29.84 -26.48
N GLY A 216 0.12 29.95 -25.71
CA GLY A 216 -0.84 31.06 -25.79
C GLY A 216 -2.30 30.61 -25.97
N ASP A 217 -3.07 30.69 -24.87
CA ASP A 217 -4.06 31.75 -24.65
C ASP A 217 -4.25 31.96 -23.13
#